data_AF-A0A8C6UQN5-F1
#
_entry.id   AF-A0A8C6UQN5-F1
#
_cell.length_a   1.000
_cell.length_b   1.000
_cell.length_c   1.000
_cell.angle_alpha   90.00
_cell.angle_beta   90.00
_cell.angle_gamma   90.00
#
_symmetry.space_group_name_H-M   'P 1'
#
loop_
_entity.id
_entity.type
_entity.pdbx_description
1 polymer ?
#
loop_
_entity_poly.entity_id
_entity_poly.type
_entity_poly.pdbx_seq_one_letter_code
_entity_poly.pdbx_strand_id
1 'polypeptide(L)'
;HRIMADDQEMSPLEHKVARQIEYYFGDHNLPRDKFLKEQLQVDDGWVTLETMLKFNRLKSITTDSTVIVAALQKSKTGLLELSDDNTKIRRSPKKPLPEVNDEYKTEIAQKSVLLCSCTACVWCFFETSIDFCIF
;
A
#
# COMPACT_ATOMS: atom_id res chain seq x y z
N HIS A 1 31.82 21.66 11.81
CA HIS A 1 31.04 21.87 10.58
C HIS A 1 29.67 21.23 10.80
N ARG A 2 28.61 22.03 10.68
CA ARG A 2 27.22 21.74 11.08
C ARG A 2 26.58 20.79 10.06
N ILE A 3 26.21 19.58 10.49
CA ILE A 3 25.19 18.77 9.81
C ILE A 3 24.14 18.47 10.89
N MET A 4 23.18 19.38 11.01
CA MET A 4 21.92 19.07 11.67
C MET A 4 21.09 18.34 10.61
N ALA A 5 21.16 17.01 10.63
CA ALA A 5 20.13 16.21 10.00
C ALA A 5 18.87 16.45 10.82
N ASP A 6 17.94 17.19 10.24
CA ASP A 6 16.60 17.41 10.77
C ASP A 6 15.85 16.07 10.68
N ASP A 7 16.15 15.15 11.59
CA ASP A 7 15.28 14.02 11.87
C ASP A 7 14.04 14.60 12.57
N GLN A 8 13.14 15.17 11.77
CA GLN A 8 11.77 15.43 12.18
C GLN A 8 11.18 14.09 12.60
N GLU A 9 11.19 13.84 13.91
CA GLU A 9 10.65 12.64 14.51
C GLU A 9 9.18 12.50 14.06
N MET A 10 8.93 11.58 13.12
CA MET A 10 7.57 11.32 12.66
C MET A 10 6.82 10.70 13.82
N SER A 11 5.68 11.29 14.18
CA SER A 11 4.83 10.76 15.24
C SER A 11 4.36 9.33 14.90
N PRO A 12 3.99 8.52 15.90
CA PRO A 12 3.45 7.18 15.66
C PRO A 12 2.18 7.19 14.78
N LEU A 13 1.43 8.30 14.79
CA LEU A 13 0.26 8.50 13.93
C LEU A 13 0.67 8.75 12.48
N GLU A 14 1.61 9.67 12.24
CA GLU A 14 2.15 9.97 10.90
C GLU A 14 2.74 8.70 10.25
N HIS A 15 3.46 7.88 11.02
CA HIS A 15 3.96 6.58 10.54
C HIS A 15 2.86 5.60 10.12
N LYS A 16 1.72 5.59 10.82
CA LYS A 16 0.58 4.74 10.44
C LYS A 16 -0.09 5.26 9.18
N VAL A 17 -0.25 6.57 9.07
CA VAL A 17 -0.84 7.23 7.89
C VAL A 17 0.03 6.98 6.66
N ALA A 18 1.33 7.29 6.73
CA ALA A 18 2.25 7.11 5.61
C ALA A 18 2.24 5.66 5.11
N ARG A 19 2.39 4.67 6.01
CA ARG A 19 2.33 3.25 5.64
C ARG A 19 1.00 2.84 5.01
N GLN A 20 -0.11 3.38 5.50
CA GLN A 20 -1.43 3.04 4.97
C GLN A 20 -1.62 3.59 3.55
N ILE A 21 -1.14 4.79 3.26
CA ILE A 21 -1.20 5.39 1.93
C ILE A 21 -0.22 4.66 0.99
N GLU A 22 1.01 4.40 1.43
CA GLU A 22 1.98 3.61 0.67
C GLU A 22 1.44 2.22 0.30
N TYR A 23 0.71 1.58 1.20
CA TYR A 23 0.05 0.31 0.92
C TYR A 23 -0.98 0.43 -0.21
N TYR A 24 -1.81 1.48 -0.21
CA TYR A 24 -2.83 1.68 -1.24
C TYR A 24 -2.23 1.87 -2.63
N PHE A 25 -1.16 2.65 -2.72
CA PHE A 25 -0.44 2.91 -3.97
C PHE A 25 0.67 1.89 -4.25
N GLY A 26 0.83 0.88 -3.39
CA GLY A 26 1.84 -0.16 -3.53
C GLY A 26 1.51 -1.15 -4.65
N ASP A 27 2.54 -1.91 -5.04
CA ASP A 27 2.49 -2.81 -6.20
C ASP A 27 1.50 -3.96 -6.05
N HIS A 28 1.11 -4.28 -4.82
CA HIS A 28 0.16 -5.35 -4.54
C HIS A 28 -1.31 -4.87 -4.58
N ASN A 29 -1.58 -3.66 -4.09
CA ASN A 29 -2.96 -3.14 -4.00
C ASN A 29 -3.39 -2.47 -5.29
N LEU A 30 -2.55 -1.62 -5.88
CA LEU A 30 -2.90 -0.79 -7.04
C LEU A 30 -3.40 -1.62 -8.26
N PRO A 31 -2.81 -2.79 -8.58
CA PRO A 31 -3.33 -3.64 -9.66
C PRO A 31 -4.65 -4.36 -9.33
N ARG A 32 -5.03 -4.47 -8.06
CA ARG A 32 -6.23 -5.19 -7.61
C ARG A 32 -7.39 -4.26 -7.31
N ASP A 33 -7.10 -3.05 -6.85
CA ASP A 33 -8.08 -2.05 -6.45
C ASP A 33 -8.66 -1.33 -7.68
N LYS A 34 -9.92 -1.64 -8.01
CA LYS A 34 -10.62 -1.05 -9.16
C LYS A 34 -10.89 0.44 -8.96
N PHE A 35 -11.24 0.84 -7.73
CA PHE A 35 -11.60 2.22 -7.43
C PHE A 35 -10.40 3.15 -7.58
N LEU A 36 -9.23 2.75 -7.05
CA LEU A 36 -8.02 3.53 -7.24
C LEU A 36 -7.62 3.63 -8.72
N LYS A 37 -7.73 2.54 -9.48
CA LYS A 37 -7.45 2.57 -10.93
C LYS A 37 -8.35 3.53 -11.69
N GLU A 38 -9.65 3.53 -11.39
CA GLU A 38 -10.59 4.45 -12.01
C GLU A 38 -10.20 5.90 -11.68
N GLN A 39 -9.92 6.21 -10.42
CA GLN A 39 -9.51 7.57 -10.00
C GLN A 39 -8.21 8.02 -10.66
N LEU A 40 -7.23 7.13 -10.81
CA LEU A 40 -5.97 7.41 -11.52
C LEU A 40 -6.19 7.73 -13.00
N GLN A 41 -7.24 7.20 -13.63
CA GLN A 41 -7.55 7.46 -15.05
C GLN A 41 -8.29 8.79 -15.26
N VAL A 42 -8.96 9.34 -14.23
CA VAL A 42 -9.73 10.58 -14.34
C VAL A 42 -8.80 11.80 -14.45
N ASP A 43 -7.82 11.90 -13.54
CA ASP A 43 -7.00 13.10 -13.33
C ASP A 43 -5.49 12.82 -13.57
N ASP A 44 -5.11 12.07 -14.62
CA ASP A 44 -3.69 11.82 -14.97
C ASP A 44 -2.83 11.30 -13.79
N GLY A 45 -3.41 10.38 -13.02
CA GLY A 45 -2.80 9.77 -11.85
C GLY A 45 -2.95 10.55 -10.54
N TRP A 46 -3.57 11.73 -10.56
CA TRP A 46 -3.84 12.49 -9.33
C TRP A 46 -5.09 11.99 -8.61
N VAL A 47 -4.99 11.85 -7.30
CA VAL A 47 -6.08 11.46 -6.41
C VAL A 47 -6.24 12.53 -5.34
N THR A 48 -7.45 13.07 -5.18
CA THR A 48 -7.74 14.09 -4.16
C THR A 48 -7.70 13.49 -2.76
N LEU A 49 -7.28 14.29 -1.77
CA LEU A 49 -7.31 13.87 -0.37
C LEU A 49 -8.73 13.55 0.12
N GLU A 50 -9.74 14.21 -0.43
CA GLU A 50 -11.15 13.90 -0.16
C GLU A 50 -11.51 12.46 -0.55
N THR A 51 -11.04 12.01 -1.72
CA THR A 51 -11.20 10.63 -2.16
C THR A 51 -10.45 9.67 -1.23
N MET A 52 -9.26 10.05 -0.75
CA MET A 52 -8.50 9.26 0.22
C MET A 52 -9.21 9.11 1.58
N LEU A 53 -9.94 10.14 2.02
CA LEU A 53 -10.71 10.09 3.27
C LEU A 53 -11.95 9.19 3.20
N LYS A 54 -12.37 8.75 2.00
CA LYS A 54 -13.46 7.76 1.83
C LYS A 54 -13.02 6.35 2.22
N PHE A 55 -11.72 6.06 2.28
CA PHE A 55 -11.22 4.74 2.64
C PHE A 55 -11.36 4.50 4.14
N ASN A 56 -12.09 3.44 4.51
CA ASN A 56 -12.40 3.11 5.90
C ASN A 56 -11.16 2.97 6.81
N ARG A 57 -10.07 2.35 6.31
CA ARG A 57 -8.85 2.16 7.12
C ARG A 57 -8.05 3.45 7.30
N LEU A 58 -8.06 4.37 6.32
CA LEU A 58 -7.42 5.66 6.49
C LEU A 58 -8.22 6.54 7.45
N LYS A 59 -9.56 6.55 7.28
CA LYS A 59 -10.50 7.29 8.12
C LYS A 59 -10.44 6.87 9.60
N SER A 60 -10.14 5.61 9.90
CA SER A 60 -9.98 5.15 11.28
C SER A 60 -8.68 5.62 11.94
N ILE A 61 -7.69 6.07 11.16
CA ILE A 61 -6.40 6.57 11.65
C ILE A 61 -6.44 8.10 11.78
N THR A 62 -6.95 8.77 10.74
CA THR A 62 -7.04 10.24 10.71
C THR A 62 -8.19 10.70 9.83
N THR A 63 -8.77 11.85 10.18
CA THR A 63 -9.77 12.57 9.38
C THR A 63 -9.22 13.86 8.79
N ASP A 64 -8.00 14.25 9.17
CA ASP A 64 -7.44 15.56 8.88
C ASP A 64 -6.46 15.48 7.71
N SER A 65 -6.73 16.26 6.66
CA SER A 65 -5.86 16.33 5.47
C SER A 65 -4.47 16.87 5.79
N THR A 66 -4.36 17.79 6.75
CA THR A 66 -3.08 18.38 7.17
C THR A 66 -2.11 17.34 7.74
N VAL A 67 -2.63 16.38 8.53
CA VAL A 67 -1.85 15.28 9.09
C VAL A 67 -1.37 14.34 7.99
N ILE A 68 -2.21 14.10 6.98
CA ILE A 68 -1.84 13.29 5.80
C ILE A 68 -0.69 13.95 5.04
N VAL A 69 -0.80 15.25 4.75
CA VAL A 69 0.22 16.01 4.03
C VAL A 69 1.53 16.01 4.82
N ALA A 70 1.50 16.30 6.12
CA ALA A 70 2.68 16.30 6.98
C ALA A 70 3.35 14.92 7.02
N ALA A 71 2.57 13.84 7.14
CA ALA A 71 3.08 12.48 7.14
C ALA A 71 3.75 12.12 5.81
N LEU A 72 3.16 12.53 4.68
CA LEU A 72 3.71 12.28 3.35
C LEU A 72 4.98 13.10 3.08
N GLN A 73 5.03 14.36 3.50
CA GLN A 73 6.21 15.22 3.36
C GLN A 73 7.41 14.70 4.18
N LYS A 74 7.15 14.13 5.36
CA LYS A 74 8.19 13.52 6.20
C LYS A 74 8.58 12.11 5.74
N SER A 75 7.75 11.45 4.91
CA SER A 75 8.02 10.08 4.45
C SER A 75 9.26 10.03 3.54
N LYS A 76 10.22 9.15 3.87
CA LYS A 76 11.49 9.00 3.13
C LYS A 76 11.39 8.06 1.92
N THR A 77 10.22 7.46 1.67
CA THR A 77 10.02 6.38 0.69
C THR A 77 10.03 6.87 -0.76
N GLY A 78 9.67 8.14 -0.99
CA GLY A 78 9.68 8.78 -2.32
C GLY A 78 8.76 8.12 -3.35
N LEU A 79 7.80 7.30 -2.90
CA LEU A 79 6.85 6.58 -3.76
C LEU A 79 5.67 7.45 -4.20
N LEU A 80 5.41 8.53 -3.46
CA LEU A 80 4.28 9.43 -3.67
C LEU A 80 4.78 10.86 -3.86
N GLU A 81 4.09 11.59 -4.72
CA GLU A 81 4.24 13.02 -4.96
C GLU A 81 2.98 13.74 -4.44
N LEU A 82 3.19 14.88 -3.80
CA LEU A 82 2.14 15.81 -3.43
C LEU A 82 2.01 16.88 -4.51
N SER A 83 0.79 17.33 -4.76
CA SER A 83 0.54 18.51 -5.60
C SER A 83 1.06 19.78 -4.92
N ASP A 84 1.32 20.83 -5.70
CA ASP A 84 1.76 22.14 -5.18
C ASP A 84 0.75 22.72 -4.15
N ASP A 85 -0.54 22.49 -4.39
CA ASP A 85 -1.62 22.91 -3.48
C ASP A 85 -1.77 22.00 -2.24
N ASN A 86 -1.03 20.89 -2.16
CA ASN A 86 -1.14 19.85 -1.14
C ASN A 86 -2.54 19.22 -1.00
N THR A 87 -3.38 19.32 -2.03
CA THR A 87 -4.76 18.79 -2.05
C THR A 87 -4.89 17.44 -2.77
N LYS A 88 -3.90 17.08 -3.58
CA LYS A 88 -3.87 15.85 -4.38
C LYS A 88 -2.56 15.10 -4.15
N ILE A 89 -2.63 13.78 -4.29
CA ILE A 89 -1.50 12.85 -4.21
C ILE A 89 -1.44 12.02 -5.49
N ARG A 90 -0.22 11.66 -5.89
CA ARG A 90 0.01 10.78 -7.05
C ARG A 90 1.18 9.86 -6.78
N ARG A 91 1.19 8.69 -7.39
CA ARG A 91 2.36 7.80 -7.39
C ARG A 91 3.45 8.35 -8.31
N SER A 92 4.68 8.43 -7.82
CA SER A 92 5.81 8.99 -8.58
C SER A 92 5.99 8.21 -9.91
N PRO A 93 6.06 8.89 -11.07
CA PRO A 93 6.23 8.23 -12.37
C PRO A 93 7.58 7.49 -12.50
N LYS A 94 8.55 7.83 -11.62
CA LYS A 94 9.86 7.19 -11.52
C LYS A 94 9.80 5.75 -10.98
N LYS A 95 8.68 5.34 -10.37
CA LYS A 95 8.46 3.99 -9.83
C LYS A 95 7.22 3.37 -10.48
N PRO A 96 7.31 2.95 -11.75
CA PRO A 96 6.19 2.27 -12.41
C PRO A 96 5.83 0.98 -11.67
N LEU A 97 4.60 0.51 -11.88
CA LEU A 97 4.19 -0.80 -11.37
C LEU A 97 5.02 -1.90 -12.04
N PRO A 98 5.45 -2.93 -11.30
CA PRO A 98 6.07 -4.10 -11.91
C PRO A 98 5.07 -4.79 -12.85
N GLU A 99 5.57 -5.27 -13.97
CA GLU A 99 4.77 -6.03 -14.93
C GLU A 99 4.39 -7.39 -14.32
N VAL A 100 3.12 -7.78 -14.45
CA VAL A 100 2.62 -9.03 -13.86
C VAL A 100 2.92 -10.19 -14.80
N ASN A 101 4.18 -10.61 -14.87
CA ASN A 101 4.61 -11.84 -15.56
C ASN A 101 4.46 -13.08 -14.65
N ASP A 102 4.58 -14.27 -15.24
CA ASP A 102 4.45 -15.53 -14.49
C ASP A 102 5.62 -15.74 -13.51
N GLU A 103 6.79 -15.17 -13.81
CA GLU A 103 7.93 -15.11 -12.89
C GLU A 103 7.59 -14.31 -11.62
N TYR A 104 7.03 -13.10 -11.74
CA TYR A 104 6.61 -12.27 -10.62
C TYR A 104 5.52 -12.95 -9.77
N LYS A 105 4.58 -13.65 -10.40
CA LYS A 105 3.59 -14.46 -9.68
C LYS A 105 4.26 -15.58 -8.88
N THR A 106 5.25 -16.25 -9.47
CA THR A 106 6.01 -17.32 -8.82
C THR A 106 6.80 -16.79 -7.63
N GLU A 107 7.47 -15.64 -7.77
CA GLU A 107 8.19 -14.99 -6.67
C GLU A 107 7.27 -14.56 -5.51
N ILE A 108 6.08 -14.03 -5.82
CA ILE A 108 5.09 -13.70 -4.78
C ILE A 108 4.59 -14.98 -4.11
N ALA A 109 4.31 -16.03 -4.87
CA ALA A 109 3.86 -17.31 -4.32
C ALA A 109 4.91 -17.92 -3.38
N GLN A 110 6.19 -17.87 -3.76
CA GLN A 110 7.30 -18.32 -2.92
C GLN A 110 7.43 -17.54 -1.61
N LYS A 111 7.06 -16.26 -1.59
CA LYS A 111 7.07 -15.40 -0.40
C LYS A 111 5.75 -15.45 0.40
N SER A 112 4.72 -16.10 -0.13
CA SER A 112 3.40 -16.17 0.50
C SER A 112 3.37 -17.29 1.53
N VAL A 113 3.09 -16.94 2.78
CA VAL A 113 2.88 -17.92 3.86
C VAL A 113 1.38 -18.11 4.04
N LEU A 114 0.91 -19.36 3.88
CA LEU A 114 -0.45 -19.73 4.21
C LEU A 114 -0.55 -20.03 5.70
N LEU A 115 -1.08 -19.08 6.47
CA LEU A 115 -1.38 -19.32 7.87
C LEU A 115 -2.74 -20.01 7.98
N CYS A 116 -2.73 -21.34 8.15
CA CYS A 116 -3.93 -22.09 8.50
C CYS A 116 -4.18 -21.91 10.01
N SER A 117 -5.09 -21.01 10.39
CA SER A 117 -5.53 -20.84 11.78
C SER A 117 -6.61 -21.84 12.19
N CYS A 118 -6.68 -23.00 11.52
CA CYS A 118 -7.62 -24.04 11.88
C CYS A 118 -7.05 -24.80 13.07
N THR A 119 -7.67 -24.66 14.24
CA THR A 119 -7.37 -25.50 15.41
C THR A 119 -7.62 -27.00 15.16
N ALA A 120 -8.14 -27.38 13.98
CA ALA A 120 -8.37 -28.76 13.56
C ALA A 120 -7.27 -29.38 12.67
N CYS A 121 -6.27 -28.61 12.20
CA CYS A 121 -5.24 -29.15 11.30
C CYS A 121 -3.94 -29.51 12.05
N VAL A 122 -3.95 -30.65 12.76
CA VAL A 122 -2.72 -31.32 13.24
C VAL A 122 -2.20 -32.33 12.20
N TRP A 123 -2.82 -32.44 11.02
CA TRP A 123 -2.48 -33.44 10.00
C TRP A 123 -2.24 -32.83 8.62
N CYS A 124 -1.49 -31.73 8.53
CA CYS A 124 -0.93 -31.28 7.26
C CYS A 124 0.58 -31.09 7.40
N PHE A 125 1.27 -32.18 7.67
CA PHE A 125 2.66 -32.31 7.28
C PHE A 125 2.79 -33.61 6.51
N PHE A 126 3.15 -33.47 5.23
CA PHE A 126 3.60 -34.55 4.35
C PHE A 126 2.51 -35.46 3.76
N GLU A 127 1.89 -35.03 2.67
CA GLU A 127 1.79 -35.89 1.48
C GLU A 127 1.45 -35.06 0.24
N THR A 128 2.42 -34.97 -0.65
CA THR A 128 2.21 -34.74 -2.07
C THR A 128 1.35 -35.87 -2.61
N SER A 129 0.05 -35.65 -2.72
CA SER A 129 -0.75 -36.31 -3.75
C SER A 129 -2.01 -35.50 -4.00
N ILE A 130 -2.04 -34.91 -5.20
CA ILE A 130 -3.26 -34.56 -5.90
C ILE A 130 -4.06 -35.87 -6.00
N ASP A 131 -5.21 -35.98 -5.34
CA ASP A 131 -6.38 -36.61 -5.95
C ASP A 131 -7.63 -36.50 -5.06
N PHE A 132 -8.71 -36.09 -5.73
CA PHE A 132 -10.11 -36.28 -5.36
C PHE A 132 -10.66 -35.55 -4.12
N CYS A 133 -11.23 -34.37 -4.38
CA CYS A 133 -12.49 -33.99 -3.76
C CYS A 133 -13.61 -34.20 -4.78
N ILE A 134 -14.25 -35.38 -4.76
CA ILE A 134 -15.61 -35.57 -5.26
C ILE A 134 -16.48 -35.87 -4.04
N PHE A 135 -17.66 -35.26 -4.04
CA PHE A 135 -18.74 -35.36 -3.06
C PHE A 135 -19.08 -36.80 -2.64
#